data_AF-A0AAU2SXB3-F1
#
_entry.id   AF-A0AAU2SXB3-F1
#
_cell.length_a   1.000
_cell.length_b   1.000
_cell.length_c   1.000
_cell.angle_alpha   90.00
_cell.angle_beta   90.00
_cell.angle_gamma   90.00
#
_symmetry.space_group_name_H-M   'P 1'
#
loop_
_entity.id
_entity.type
_entity.pdbx_description
1 polymer ?
#
loop_
_entity_poly.entity_id
_entity_poly.type
_entity_poly.pdbx_seq_one_letter_code
_entity_poly.pdbx_strand_id
1 'polypeptide(L)'
;MSQPPLAHRLNSLITSDQAVSDLRCYFGTGLLDEAVPFTGSRFEHLAGGGDRQAVANVVTADDLIAVQTLSVRIPAKVAVELLEGHLGVRLSELLSSVRFDIDMVEAEAADLAEASPAHTAWRVLCDQPGIGWVTALDASPYGSSTEKLHRDLKSVGRTGGSPLPGAHGPVPR
;
A
#
# COMPACT_ATOMS: atom_id res chain seq x y z
N MET A 1 -40.43 4.44 16.53
CA MET A 1 -40.17 3.03 16.17
C MET A 1 -38.73 2.74 16.54
N SER A 2 -38.48 1.77 17.43
CA SER A 2 -37.10 1.44 17.85
C SER A 2 -36.40 0.65 16.75
N GLN A 3 -35.15 1.00 16.45
CA GLN A 3 -34.37 0.27 15.45
C GLN A 3 -34.06 -1.16 15.94
N PRO A 4 -34.07 -2.17 15.05
CA PRO A 4 -33.69 -3.51 15.43
C PRO A 4 -32.22 -3.56 15.89
N PRO A 5 -31.85 -4.51 16.75
CA PRO A 5 -30.48 -4.70 17.20
C PRO A 5 -29.49 -4.77 16.03
N LEU A 6 -28.27 -4.27 16.23
CA LEU A 6 -27.22 -4.24 15.19
C LEU A 6 -27.01 -5.62 14.55
N ALA A 7 -26.94 -6.68 15.35
CA ALA A 7 -26.75 -8.05 14.87
C ALA A 7 -27.83 -8.47 13.86
N HIS A 8 -29.09 -8.10 14.09
CA HIS A 8 -30.18 -8.40 13.17
C HIS A 8 -30.04 -7.63 11.85
N ARG A 9 -29.62 -6.35 11.92
CA ARG A 9 -29.41 -5.54 10.71
C ARG A 9 -28.23 -6.04 9.88
N LEU A 10 -27.12 -6.41 10.53
CA LEU A 10 -25.96 -7.00 9.86
C LEU A 10 -26.31 -8.32 9.20
N ASN A 11 -27.02 -9.20 9.92
CA ASN A 11 -27.43 -10.49 9.36
C ASN A 11 -28.31 -10.29 8.12
N SER A 12 -29.30 -9.39 8.17
CA SER A 12 -30.14 -9.08 7.01
C SER A 12 -29.37 -8.54 5.81
N LEU A 13 -28.29 -7.79 6.01
CA LEU A 13 -27.44 -7.29 4.93
C LEU A 13 -26.58 -8.42 4.33
N ILE A 14 -25.92 -9.22 5.17
CA ILE A 14 -25.01 -10.29 4.73
C ILE A 14 -25.77 -11.41 4.00
N THR A 15 -27.02 -11.69 4.39
CA THR A 15 -27.85 -12.71 3.73
C THR A 15 -28.68 -12.17 2.56
N SER A 16 -28.47 -10.92 2.12
CA SER A 16 -29.24 -10.33 1.03
C SER A 16 -28.76 -10.80 -0.34
N ASP A 17 -29.68 -10.87 -1.32
CA ASP A 17 -29.32 -11.16 -2.72
C ASP A 17 -28.35 -10.11 -3.29
N GLN A 18 -28.41 -8.87 -2.78
CA GLN A 18 -27.48 -7.81 -3.16
C GLN A 18 -26.04 -8.15 -2.74
N ALA A 19 -25.83 -8.67 -1.53
CA ALA A 19 -24.50 -9.09 -1.09
C ALA A 19 -23.91 -10.18 -2.01
N VAL A 20 -24.75 -11.13 -2.44
CA VAL A 20 -24.35 -12.16 -3.41
C VAL A 20 -24.00 -11.53 -4.77
N SER A 21 -24.81 -10.59 -5.25
CA SER A 21 -24.56 -9.87 -6.51
C SER A 21 -23.26 -9.07 -6.46
N ASP A 22 -22.99 -8.38 -5.36
CA ASP A 22 -21.80 -7.56 -5.16
C ASP A 22 -20.54 -8.43 -5.12
N LEU A 23 -20.58 -9.56 -4.43
CA LEU A 23 -19.46 -10.52 -4.41
C LEU A 23 -19.21 -11.12 -5.81
N ARG A 24 -20.27 -11.46 -6.55
CA ARG A 24 -20.14 -11.95 -7.93
C ARG A 24 -19.48 -10.92 -8.84
N CYS A 25 -19.87 -9.66 -8.71
CA CYS A 25 -19.26 -8.55 -9.44
C CYS A 25 -17.78 -8.37 -9.03
N TYR A 26 -17.49 -8.40 -7.74
CA TYR A 26 -16.14 -8.27 -7.20
C TYR A 26 -15.20 -9.34 -7.75
N PHE A 27 -15.59 -10.62 -7.65
CA PHE A 27 -14.79 -11.77 -8.10
C PHE A 27 -14.93 -12.08 -9.60
N GLY A 28 -15.81 -11.38 -10.31
CA GLY A 28 -16.06 -11.61 -11.74
C GLY A 28 -16.80 -12.90 -12.07
N THR A 29 -17.42 -13.57 -11.10
CA THR A 29 -18.15 -14.81 -11.34
C THR A 29 -19.51 -14.50 -12.00
N GLY A 30 -19.69 -14.94 -13.25
CA GLY A 30 -20.95 -14.71 -13.99
C GLY A 30 -21.05 -13.34 -14.66
N LEU A 31 -19.92 -12.63 -14.80
CA LEU A 31 -19.83 -11.48 -15.69
C LEU A 31 -19.84 -11.94 -17.15
N LEU A 32 -20.39 -11.10 -18.04
CA LEU A 32 -20.20 -11.24 -19.49
C LEU A 32 -18.71 -10.99 -19.80
N ASP A 33 -18.16 -11.65 -20.83
CA ASP A 33 -16.73 -11.67 -21.20
C ASP A 33 -16.05 -10.28 -21.31
N GLU A 34 -16.84 -9.20 -21.44
CA GLU A 34 -16.39 -7.81 -21.60
C GLU A 34 -16.14 -7.07 -20.26
N ALA A 35 -16.63 -7.58 -19.11
CA ALA A 35 -16.49 -6.88 -17.84
C ALA A 35 -15.23 -7.34 -17.08
N VAL A 36 -14.30 -6.41 -16.87
CA VAL A 36 -13.08 -6.66 -16.10
C VAL A 36 -13.43 -6.64 -14.60
N PRO A 37 -13.17 -7.72 -13.85
CA PRO A 37 -13.42 -7.75 -12.41
C PRO A 37 -12.50 -6.78 -11.67
N PHE A 38 -12.87 -6.45 -10.43
CA PHE A 38 -12.05 -5.63 -9.56
C PHE A 38 -10.67 -6.28 -9.38
N THR A 39 -9.59 -5.49 -9.52
CA THR A 39 -8.22 -6.03 -9.42
C THR A 39 -7.96 -6.73 -8.10
N GLY A 40 -8.55 -6.23 -7.00
CA GLY A 40 -8.40 -6.80 -5.66
C GLY A 40 -8.88 -8.25 -5.54
N SER A 41 -9.77 -8.71 -6.42
CA SER A 41 -10.17 -10.12 -6.49
C SER A 41 -9.01 -11.07 -6.77
N ARG A 42 -7.90 -10.55 -7.32
CA ARG A 42 -6.70 -11.32 -7.63
C ARG A 42 -5.74 -11.46 -6.47
N PHE A 43 -5.88 -10.69 -5.38
CA PHE A 43 -4.92 -10.64 -4.27
C PHE A 43 -4.52 -12.04 -3.78
N GLU A 44 -5.49 -12.87 -3.42
CA GLU A 44 -5.24 -14.22 -2.86
C GLU A 44 -4.74 -15.25 -3.88
N HIS A 45 -5.02 -15.03 -5.17
CA HIS A 45 -4.84 -16.06 -6.21
C HIS A 45 -3.74 -15.72 -7.23
N LEU A 46 -3.15 -14.53 -7.16
CA LEU A 46 -2.13 -14.09 -8.10
C LEU A 46 -0.93 -15.05 -8.05
N ALA A 47 -0.44 -15.47 -9.22
CA ALA A 47 0.71 -16.40 -9.36
C ALA A 47 0.57 -17.73 -8.60
N GLY A 48 -0.67 -18.19 -8.36
CA GLY A 48 -0.94 -19.41 -7.59
C GLY A 48 -1.14 -19.19 -6.09
N GLY A 49 -1.14 -17.92 -5.65
CA GLY A 49 -1.54 -17.50 -4.30
C GLY A 49 -0.41 -17.48 -3.26
N GLY A 50 -0.75 -16.94 -2.09
CA GLY A 50 0.16 -16.80 -0.94
C GLY A 50 0.49 -18.11 -0.24
N ASP A 51 -0.36 -19.13 -0.36
CA ASP A 51 -0.26 -20.41 0.37
C ASP A 51 0.78 -21.39 -0.22
N ARG A 52 1.59 -20.94 -1.17
CA ARG A 52 2.63 -21.76 -1.81
C ARG A 52 3.73 -22.07 -0.79
N GLN A 53 3.76 -23.32 -0.30
CA GLN A 53 4.74 -23.78 0.69
C GLN A 53 6.20 -23.51 0.29
N ALA A 54 6.54 -23.56 -1.01
CA ALA A 54 7.90 -23.33 -1.50
C ALA A 54 8.43 -21.91 -1.21
N VAL A 55 7.56 -20.94 -0.96
CA VAL A 55 7.90 -19.52 -0.72
C VAL A 55 7.24 -18.96 0.55
N ALA A 56 6.70 -19.81 1.43
CA ALA A 56 5.88 -19.39 2.58
C ALA A 56 6.55 -18.36 3.51
N ASN A 57 7.88 -18.35 3.58
CA ASN A 57 8.65 -17.46 4.44
C ASN A 57 9.41 -16.38 3.67
N VAL A 58 9.10 -16.12 2.39
CA VAL A 58 9.85 -15.18 1.55
C VAL A 58 8.88 -14.25 0.84
N VAL A 59 9.16 -12.95 0.88
CA VAL A 59 8.43 -11.98 0.06
C VAL A 59 8.96 -12.05 -1.37
N THR A 60 8.06 -12.31 -2.30
CA THR A 60 8.32 -12.44 -3.72
C THR A 60 7.82 -11.22 -4.50
N ALA A 61 8.26 -11.10 -5.75
CA ALA A 61 7.72 -10.07 -6.65
C ALA A 61 6.21 -10.23 -6.86
N ASP A 62 5.70 -11.47 -6.84
CA ASP A 62 4.28 -11.77 -6.94
C ASP A 62 3.50 -11.16 -5.76
N ASP A 63 4.02 -11.25 -4.54
CA ASP A 63 3.37 -10.69 -3.35
C ASP A 63 3.29 -9.15 -3.41
N LEU A 64 4.33 -8.51 -3.95
CA LEU A 64 4.34 -7.06 -4.14
C LEU A 64 3.30 -6.61 -5.18
N ILE A 65 3.10 -7.38 -6.24
CA ILE A 65 2.04 -7.09 -7.22
C ILE A 65 0.67 -7.43 -6.63
N ALA A 66 0.54 -8.54 -5.90
CA ALA A 66 -0.69 -8.95 -5.26
C ALA A 66 -1.21 -7.84 -4.34
N VAL A 67 -0.40 -7.33 -3.43
CA VAL A 67 -0.78 -6.23 -2.51
C VAL A 67 -1.22 -4.98 -3.29
N GLN A 68 -0.55 -4.63 -4.38
CA GLN A 68 -0.93 -3.47 -5.20
C GLN A 68 -2.30 -3.62 -5.87
N THR A 69 -2.81 -4.85 -6.05
CA THR A 69 -4.17 -5.07 -6.56
C THR A 69 -5.25 -4.52 -5.63
N LEU A 70 -4.92 -4.33 -4.34
CA LEU A 70 -5.76 -3.69 -3.32
C LEU A 70 -5.63 -2.16 -3.31
N SER A 71 -5.05 -1.57 -4.37
CA SER A 71 -4.74 -0.13 -4.47
C SER A 71 -3.74 0.38 -3.41
N VAL A 72 -2.98 -0.53 -2.81
CA VAL A 72 -1.86 -0.23 -1.92
C VAL A 72 -0.65 0.20 -2.78
N ARG A 73 0.15 1.15 -2.28
CA ARG A 73 1.43 1.54 -2.89
C ARG A 73 2.57 1.11 -1.99
N ILE A 74 3.54 0.41 -2.58
CA ILE A 74 4.78 0.03 -1.92
C ILE A 74 5.89 0.91 -2.52
N PRO A 75 6.61 1.71 -1.71
CA PRO A 75 7.74 2.49 -2.23
C PRO A 75 8.78 1.57 -2.88
N ALA A 76 9.25 1.92 -4.08
CA ALA A 76 10.17 1.08 -4.84
C ALA A 76 11.45 0.70 -4.06
N LYS A 77 11.96 1.61 -3.23
CA LYS A 77 13.11 1.33 -2.36
C LYS A 77 12.83 0.20 -1.36
N VAL A 78 11.63 0.20 -0.76
CA VAL A 78 11.22 -0.86 0.17
C VAL A 78 11.02 -2.17 -0.58
N ALA A 79 10.40 -2.12 -1.77
CA ALA A 79 10.23 -3.29 -2.63
C ALA A 79 11.59 -3.96 -2.94
N VAL A 80 12.60 -3.18 -3.35
CA VAL A 80 13.95 -3.71 -3.60
C VAL A 80 14.58 -4.28 -2.33
N GLU A 81 14.47 -3.59 -1.19
CA GLU A 81 14.98 -4.11 0.10
C GLU A 81 14.29 -5.40 0.56
N LEU A 82 13.01 -5.58 0.23
CA LEU A 82 12.26 -6.82 0.51
C LEU A 82 12.68 -7.98 -0.40
N LEU A 83 13.01 -7.70 -1.66
CA LEU A 83 13.38 -8.75 -2.63
C LEU A 83 14.87 -9.14 -2.56
N GLU A 84 15.75 -8.18 -2.29
CA GLU A 84 17.20 -8.34 -2.46
C GLU A 84 18.00 -7.90 -1.23
N GLY A 85 17.37 -7.18 -0.30
CA GLY A 85 18.05 -6.51 0.81
C GLY A 85 18.00 -7.24 2.15
N HIS A 86 18.56 -6.59 3.17
CA HIS A 86 18.58 -7.11 4.54
C HIS A 86 17.19 -7.17 5.15
N LEU A 87 16.28 -6.30 4.69
CA LEU A 87 14.89 -6.30 5.13
C LEU A 87 14.19 -7.60 4.77
N GLY A 88 14.36 -8.08 3.52
CA GLY A 88 13.83 -9.37 3.07
C GLY A 88 14.36 -10.55 3.88
N VAL A 89 15.67 -10.59 4.11
CA VAL A 89 16.32 -11.64 4.92
C VAL A 89 15.77 -11.65 6.35
N ARG A 90 15.73 -10.50 7.01
CA ARG A 90 15.22 -10.38 8.38
C ARG A 90 13.74 -10.76 8.47
N LEU A 91 12.95 -10.35 7.49
CA LEU A 91 11.53 -10.71 7.45
C LEU A 91 11.36 -12.21 7.25
N SER A 92 12.19 -12.83 6.42
CA SER A 92 12.16 -14.28 6.21
C SER A 92 12.46 -15.07 7.47
N GLU A 93 13.45 -14.63 8.25
CA GLU A 93 13.76 -15.22 9.56
C GLU A 93 12.57 -15.12 10.52
N LEU A 94 11.92 -13.95 10.59
CA LEU A 94 10.75 -13.73 11.44
C LEU A 94 9.57 -14.59 11.00
N LEU A 95 9.28 -14.64 9.69
CA LEU A 95 8.20 -15.45 9.13
C LEU A 95 8.43 -16.95 9.35
N SER A 96 9.66 -17.42 9.27
CA SER A 96 9.99 -18.83 9.57
C SER A 96 9.72 -19.24 11.03
N SER A 97 9.61 -18.25 11.92
CA SER A 97 9.25 -18.44 13.34
C SER A 97 7.74 -18.30 13.59
N VAL A 98 6.97 -17.88 12.59
CA VAL A 98 5.50 -17.87 12.64
C VAL A 98 4.99 -19.27 12.31
N ARG A 99 3.97 -19.71 13.06
CA ARG A 99 3.28 -20.96 12.76
C ARG A 99 2.52 -20.81 11.45
N PHE A 100 2.96 -21.52 10.42
CA PHE A 100 2.35 -21.53 9.09
C PHE A 100 1.46 -22.76 8.86
N ASP A 101 1.44 -23.70 9.80
CA ASP A 101 0.76 -24.99 9.73
C ASP A 101 -0.61 -25.01 10.43
N ILE A 102 -1.13 -23.82 10.77
CA ILE A 102 -2.45 -23.64 11.35
C ILE A 102 -3.34 -22.82 10.42
N ASP A 103 -4.63 -23.17 10.39
CA ASP A 103 -5.63 -22.31 9.80
C ASP A 103 -5.74 -21.03 10.65
N MET A 104 -5.95 -19.89 10.01
CA MET A 104 -6.16 -18.61 10.68
C MET A 104 -7.34 -18.64 11.66
N VAL A 105 -8.35 -19.49 11.43
CA VAL A 105 -9.48 -19.65 12.37
C VAL A 105 -9.06 -20.33 13.69
N GLU A 106 -7.98 -21.10 13.66
CA GLU A 106 -7.41 -21.81 14.81
C GLU A 106 -6.26 -21.01 15.47
N ALA A 107 -5.96 -19.82 14.96
CA ALA A 107 -4.92 -18.95 15.53
C ALA A 107 -5.40 -18.37 16.87
N GLU A 108 -4.54 -18.45 17.87
CA GLU A 108 -4.81 -17.95 19.21
C GLU A 108 -4.33 -16.50 19.35
N ALA A 109 -4.88 -15.77 20.33
CA ALA A 109 -4.43 -14.40 20.61
C ALA A 109 -2.93 -14.31 20.93
N ALA A 110 -2.34 -15.39 21.45
CA ALA A 110 -0.91 -15.50 21.69
C ALA A 110 -0.07 -15.52 20.40
N ASP A 111 -0.59 -16.07 19.31
CA ASP A 111 0.09 -16.13 18.01
C ASP A 111 0.23 -14.72 17.38
N LEU A 112 -0.61 -13.76 17.79
CA LEU A 112 -0.65 -12.38 17.33
C LEU A 112 -0.27 -11.34 18.40
N ALA A 113 0.16 -11.79 19.59
CA ALA A 113 0.48 -10.92 20.72
C ALA A 113 1.68 -10.01 20.41
N GLU A 114 1.87 -8.93 21.18
CA GLU A 114 2.93 -7.93 20.96
C GLU A 114 4.36 -8.51 20.93
N ALA A 115 4.58 -9.62 21.64
CA ALA A 115 5.86 -10.34 21.67
C ALA A 115 5.97 -11.46 20.62
N SER A 116 4.95 -11.68 19.80
CA SER A 116 4.93 -12.74 18.80
C SER A 116 5.87 -12.44 17.62
N PRO A 117 6.37 -13.47 16.92
CA PRO A 117 7.11 -13.29 15.67
C PRO A 117 6.29 -12.55 14.61
N ALA A 118 4.98 -12.80 14.54
CA ALA A 118 4.06 -12.13 13.61
C ALA A 118 3.95 -10.62 13.89
N HIS A 119 3.78 -10.24 15.17
CA HIS A 119 3.78 -8.83 15.55
C HIS A 119 5.11 -8.14 15.28
N THR A 120 6.22 -8.85 15.53
CA THR A 120 7.56 -8.33 15.24
C THR A 120 7.76 -8.11 13.74
N ALA A 121 7.35 -9.06 12.89
CA ALA A 121 7.37 -8.93 11.43
C ALA A 121 6.55 -7.73 10.95
N TRP A 122 5.33 -7.56 11.48
CA TRP A 122 4.47 -6.41 11.20
C TRP A 122 5.14 -5.08 11.58
N ARG A 123 5.76 -5.00 12.76
CA ARG A 123 6.47 -3.79 13.20
C ARG A 123 7.64 -3.43 12.28
N VAL A 124 8.44 -4.43 11.87
CA VAL A 124 9.56 -4.21 10.95
C VAL A 124 9.11 -3.58 9.63
N LEU A 125 7.94 -3.98 9.13
CA LEU A 125 7.32 -3.37 7.96
C LEU A 125 6.81 -1.95 8.27
N CYS A 126 6.10 -1.75 9.38
CA CYS A 126 5.59 -0.44 9.78
C CYS A 126 6.67 0.61 10.04
N ASP A 127 7.87 0.19 10.42
CA ASP A 127 9.03 1.06 10.61
C ASP A 127 9.61 1.56 9.26
N GLN A 128 9.20 0.99 8.12
CA GLN A 128 9.68 1.42 6.81
C GLN A 128 8.98 2.70 6.33
N PRO A 129 9.72 3.71 5.83
CA PRO A 129 9.14 4.92 5.29
C PRO A 129 8.13 4.62 4.17
N GLY A 130 6.89 5.05 4.35
CA GLY A 130 5.82 4.85 3.36
C GLY A 130 5.10 3.49 3.44
N ILE A 131 5.43 2.64 4.41
CA ILE A 131 4.69 1.42 4.76
C ILE A 131 3.99 1.68 6.10
N GLY A 132 3.07 2.65 6.12
CA GLY A 132 2.29 3.01 7.32
C GLY A 132 0.94 2.30 7.38
N TRP A 133 0.28 2.37 8.55
CA TRP A 133 -0.92 1.61 8.93
C TRP A 133 -2.04 1.56 7.88
N VAL A 134 -2.13 2.54 6.98
CA VAL A 134 -3.19 2.58 5.99
C VAL A 134 -2.71 3.26 4.70
N THR A 135 -2.32 2.45 3.71
CA THR A 135 -2.48 2.78 2.28
C THR A 135 -3.88 2.32 1.82
N ALA A 136 -4.89 2.64 2.62
CA ALA A 136 -6.31 2.41 2.32
C ALA A 136 -7.09 3.70 2.63
N LEU A 137 -7.67 4.32 1.61
CA LEU A 137 -8.40 5.60 1.74
C LEU A 137 -7.51 6.85 1.96
N ASP A 138 -7.39 7.63 0.88
CA ASP A 138 -6.99 9.05 0.85
C ASP A 138 -5.49 9.38 1.00
N ALA A 139 -4.71 9.09 -0.06
CA ALA A 139 -3.68 10.03 -0.49
C ALA A 139 -4.34 11.05 -1.42
N SER A 140 -5.04 12.02 -0.84
CA SER A 140 -5.35 13.29 -1.52
C SER A 140 -4.07 13.80 -2.20
N PRO A 141 -4.11 14.21 -3.48
CA PRO A 141 -2.95 14.81 -4.14
C PRO A 141 -2.59 16.21 -3.61
N TYR A 142 -3.20 16.65 -2.50
CA TYR A 142 -2.93 17.95 -1.89
C TYR A 142 -2.51 17.84 -0.42
N GLY A 143 -1.20 18.01 -0.19
CA GLY A 143 -0.72 18.88 0.90
C GLY A 143 -0.02 18.22 2.09
N SER A 144 1.30 17.96 1.96
CA SER A 144 2.23 18.21 3.05
C SER A 144 2.88 19.58 2.83
N SER A 145 2.35 20.53 3.57
CA SER A 145 2.74 21.92 3.64
C SER A 145 4.09 22.08 4.35
N THR A 146 5.21 21.73 3.71
CA THR A 146 6.56 22.18 4.16
C THR A 146 7.54 22.49 3.03
N GLU A 147 7.35 21.99 1.79
CA GLU A 147 8.29 22.25 0.70
C GLU A 147 7.92 23.43 -0.22
N LYS A 148 6.69 23.94 -0.17
CA LYS A 148 6.28 25.07 -1.03
C LYS A 148 6.80 26.43 -0.53
N LEU A 149 7.12 26.56 0.76
CA LEU A 149 7.70 27.78 1.32
C LEU A 149 9.20 27.95 1.02
N HIS A 150 9.92 26.87 0.69
CA HIS A 150 11.36 26.98 0.39
C HIS A 150 11.66 27.34 -1.09
N ARG A 151 10.64 27.27 -1.95
CA ARG A 151 10.76 27.61 -3.39
C ARG A 151 10.36 29.07 -3.67
N ASP A 152 9.38 29.60 -2.95
CA ASP A 152 8.91 30.98 -3.13
C ASP A 152 9.81 32.04 -2.44
N LEU A 153 10.72 31.62 -1.52
CA LEU A 153 11.73 32.51 -0.90
C LEU A 153 13.06 32.57 -1.67
N LYS A 154 13.30 31.69 -2.66
CA LYS A 154 14.50 31.74 -3.52
C LYS A 154 14.30 32.49 -4.83
N SER A 155 13.06 32.85 -5.20
CA SER A 155 12.78 33.67 -6.40
C SER A 155 12.81 35.18 -6.14
N VAL A 156 12.90 35.62 -4.87
CA VAL A 156 12.86 37.05 -4.48
C VAL A 156 14.24 37.60 -4.05
N GLY A 157 15.29 36.78 -4.00
CA GLY A 157 16.60 37.19 -3.47
C GLY A 157 17.80 36.82 -4.35
N ARG A 158 18.31 37.82 -5.09
CA ARG A 158 19.67 37.92 -5.68
C ARG A 158 19.97 37.12 -6.94
N THR A 159 20.05 37.84 -8.06
CA THR A 159 21.34 38.04 -8.76
C THR A 159 21.36 39.42 -9.40
N GLY A 160 22.00 40.37 -8.71
CA GLY A 160 22.56 41.56 -9.34
C GLY A 160 24.07 41.40 -9.43
N GLY A 161 24.65 41.84 -10.56
CA GLY A 161 25.95 42.51 -10.58
C GLY A 161 27.10 41.83 -11.33
N SER A 162 27.39 42.34 -12.55
CA SER A 162 28.70 42.92 -13.00
C SER A 162 29.04 42.58 -14.46
N PRO A 163 29.95 43.32 -15.14
CA PRO A 163 30.05 44.77 -15.38
C PRO A 163 30.11 45.15 -16.89
N LEU A 164 30.05 46.46 -17.18
CA LEU A 164 30.14 47.22 -18.47
C LEU A 164 31.42 46.94 -19.33
N PRO A 165 31.57 47.36 -20.63
CA PRO A 165 31.04 48.61 -21.22
C PRO A 165 30.68 48.67 -22.73
N GLY A 166 29.93 49.72 -23.10
CA GLY A 166 30.25 50.56 -24.27
C GLY A 166 29.61 50.23 -25.62
N ALA A 167 28.59 50.99 -26.02
CA ALA A 167 28.47 51.54 -27.39
C ALA A 167 27.38 52.63 -27.41
N HIS A 168 27.81 53.84 -27.75
CA HIS A 168 27.03 55.06 -27.87
C HIS A 168 26.00 55.00 -29.00
N GLY A 169 24.81 55.56 -28.74
CA GLY A 169 23.87 56.03 -29.76
C GLY A 169 24.32 57.34 -30.43
N PRO A 170 23.54 57.87 -31.39
CA PRO A 170 24.05 58.52 -32.59
C PRO A 170 24.33 60.03 -32.48
N VAL A 171 25.15 60.50 -33.42
CA VAL A 171 25.54 61.91 -33.69
C VAL A 171 24.36 62.74 -34.21
N PRO A 172 24.14 63.97 -33.71
CA PRO A 172 23.54 65.05 -34.48
C PRO A 172 24.61 66.04 -34.97
N ARG A 173 24.30 66.68 -36.11
CA ARG A 173 25.16 67.60 -36.88
C ARG A 173 25.58 68.85 -36.13
#